data_AF-A0A950UPJ6-F1
#
_entry.id   AF-A0A950UPJ6-F1
#
_cell.length_a   1.000
_cell.length_b   1.000
_cell.length_c   1.000
_cell.angle_alpha   90.00
_cell.angle_beta   90.00
_cell.angle_gamma   90.00
#
_symmetry.space_group_name_H-M   'P 1'
#
loop_
_entity.id
_entity.type
_entity.pdbx_description
1 polymer ?
#
loop_
_entity_poly.entity_id
_entity_poly.type
_entity_poly.pdbx_seq_one_letter_code
_entity_poly.pdbx_strand_id
1 'polypeptide(L)'
;MLYDDGRITCDDSGVVIRWYYPWGHKTIPYAAIRNVTRRPLTGIRGRWRIWGSGDFVHWYNLDPSRPSKDTALELDVGRRVRPVITPNDPDAVEAIIT
;
A
#
# COMPACT_ATOMS: atom_id res chain seq x y z
N MET A 1 11.96 -12.12 -6.21
CA MET A 1 11.24 -10.87 -6.61
C MET A 1 10.03 -11.28 -7.42
N LEU A 2 8.85 -11.10 -6.85
CA LEU A 2 7.58 -11.62 -7.36
C LEU A 2 6.75 -10.53 -8.05
N TYR A 3 6.94 -9.26 -7.67
CA TYR A 3 6.27 -8.11 -8.25
C TYR A 3 7.10 -6.83 -8.05
N ASP A 4 7.15 -5.93 -9.03
CA ASP A 4 7.67 -4.56 -8.86
C ASP A 4 6.98 -3.60 -9.86
N ASP A 5 6.42 -2.51 -9.36
CA ASP A 5 5.83 -1.44 -10.19
C ASP A 5 6.52 -0.08 -10.04
N GLY A 6 7.72 -0.08 -9.47
CA GLY A 6 8.51 1.11 -9.15
C GLY A 6 8.13 1.79 -7.84
N ARG A 7 6.97 1.49 -7.24
CA ARG A 7 6.57 2.01 -5.91
C ARG A 7 6.41 0.89 -4.90
N ILE A 8 5.80 -0.20 -5.31
CA ILE A 8 5.57 -1.39 -4.50
C ILE A 8 6.39 -2.52 -5.10
N THR A 9 7.18 -3.17 -4.26
CA THR A 9 7.88 -4.41 -4.60
C THR A 9 7.43 -5.49 -3.66
N CYS A 10 7.12 -6.68 -4.19
CA CYS A 10 6.97 -7.88 -3.40
C CYS A 10 8.20 -8.76 -3.65
N ASP A 11 8.98 -8.99 -2.60
CA ASP A 11 10.11 -9.91 -2.63
C ASP A 11 9.73 -11.24 -1.96
N ASP A 12 10.71 -12.08 -1.67
CA ASP A 12 10.44 -13.42 -1.14
C ASP A 12 10.18 -13.41 0.38
N SER A 13 10.31 -12.24 1.03
CA SER A 13 10.25 -12.04 2.48
C SER A 13 9.21 -11.01 2.93
N GLY A 14 8.80 -10.09 2.05
CA GLY A 14 7.84 -9.04 2.38
C GLY A 14 7.52 -8.07 1.24
N VAL A 15 6.75 -7.06 1.62
CA VAL A 15 6.38 -5.94 0.75
C VAL A 15 7.27 -4.74 1.06
N VAL A 16 7.96 -4.22 0.05
CA VAL A 16 8.68 -2.96 0.10
C VAL A 16 7.81 -1.86 -0.49
N ILE A 17 7.54 -0.84 0.32
CA ILE A 17 6.76 0.33 -0.04
C ILE A 17 7.70 1.52 -0.15
N ARG A 18 8.03 1.93 -1.38
CA ARG A 18 8.84 3.12 -1.66
C ARG A 18 8.03 4.39 -1.42
N TRP A 19 8.72 5.46 -1.02
CA TRP A 19 8.11 6.75 -0.72
C TRP A 19 7.01 6.67 0.36
N TYR A 20 7.15 5.72 1.29
CA TYR A 20 6.30 5.65 2.47
C TYR A 20 6.59 6.83 3.43
N TYR A 21 7.87 7.16 3.55
CA TYR A 21 8.42 8.32 4.25
C TYR A 21 8.88 9.37 3.21
N PRO A 22 9.18 10.62 3.61
CA PRO A 22 9.69 11.62 2.66
C PRO A 22 11.03 11.20 2.02
N TRP A 23 11.74 10.23 2.62
CA TRP A 23 12.93 9.59 2.07
C TRP A 23 12.93 8.09 2.33
N GLY A 24 13.47 7.31 1.39
CA GLY A 24 13.64 5.86 1.54
C GLY A 24 12.35 5.05 1.32
N HIS A 25 12.28 3.91 1.99
CA HIS A 25 11.21 2.94 1.84
C HIS A 25 10.82 2.32 3.19
N LYS A 26 9.66 1.67 3.23
CA LYS A 26 9.23 0.85 4.36
C LYS A 26 9.12 -0.59 3.89
N THR A 27 9.80 -1.50 4.56
CA THR A 27 9.66 -2.94 4.34
C THR A 27 8.74 -3.54 5.40
N ILE A 28 7.78 -4.33 4.96
CA ILE A 28 6.81 -5.02 5.81
C ILE A 28 6.96 -6.53 5.53
N PRO A 29 7.52 -7.31 6.49
CA PRO A 29 7.58 -8.76 6.35
C PRO A 29 6.18 -9.36 6.25
N TYR A 30 6.01 -10.43 5.46
CA TYR A 30 4.70 -11.09 5.31
C TYR A 30 4.14 -11.57 6.65
N ALA A 31 5.00 -12.09 7.54
CA ALA A 31 4.63 -12.50 8.89
C ALA A 31 4.05 -11.37 9.77
N ALA A 32 4.28 -10.10 9.41
CA ALA A 32 3.71 -8.96 10.12
C ALA A 32 2.31 -8.57 9.59
N ILE A 33 1.94 -9.01 8.38
CA ILE A 33 0.65 -8.73 7.75
C ILE A 33 -0.36 -9.74 8.28
N ARG A 34 -1.35 -9.25 9.03
CA ARG A 34 -2.41 -10.07 9.63
C ARG A 34 -3.62 -10.19 8.73
N ASN A 35 -3.89 -9.14 7.95
CA ASN A 35 -5.01 -9.10 7.02
C ASN A 35 -4.72 -8.10 5.90
N VAL A 36 -5.30 -8.37 4.74
CA VAL A 36 -5.28 -7.51 3.56
C VAL A 36 -6.72 -7.17 3.23
N THR A 37 -7.03 -5.89 3.11
CA THR A 37 -8.39 -5.45 2.77
C THR A 37 -8.37 -4.61 1.52
N ARG A 38 -9.07 -5.07 0.49
CA ARG A 38 -9.30 -4.32 -0.74
C ARG A 38 -10.27 -3.17 -0.49
N ARG A 39 -9.88 -1.97 -0.92
CA ARG A 39 -10.67 -0.74 -0.76
C ARG A 39 -10.84 -0.05 -2.11
N PRO A 40 -12.06 0.33 -2.52
CA PRO A 40 -12.25 1.15 -3.70
C PRO A 40 -11.77 2.59 -3.43
N LEU A 41 -10.90 3.09 -4.30
CA LEU A 41 -10.48 4.49 -4.35
C LEU A 41 -11.59 5.32 -4.98
N THR A 42 -12.30 6.07 -4.13
CA THR A 42 -13.31 7.05 -4.56
C THR A 42 -12.83 8.44 -4.19
N GLY A 43 -13.47 9.49 -4.74
CA GLY A 43 -13.12 10.88 -4.42
C GLY A 43 -13.10 11.17 -2.90
N ILE A 44 -13.94 10.49 -2.14
CA ILE A 44 -14.02 10.59 -0.67
C ILE A 44 -13.05 9.61 0.02
N ARG A 45 -12.80 8.44 -0.58
CA ARG A 45 -11.91 7.38 -0.04
C ARG A 45 -10.48 7.49 -0.57
N GLY A 46 -9.83 8.62 -0.32
CA GLY A 46 -8.38 8.73 -0.49
C GLY A 46 -7.85 8.80 -1.92
N ARG A 47 -8.69 8.80 -2.97
CA ARG A 47 -8.25 8.90 -4.38
C ARG A 47 -7.35 10.10 -4.66
N TRP A 48 -7.64 11.24 -4.03
CA TRP A 48 -6.87 12.48 -4.17
C TRP A 48 -5.75 12.65 -3.14
N ARG A 49 -5.64 11.72 -2.17
CA ARG A 49 -4.57 11.78 -1.17
C ARG A 49 -3.30 11.31 -1.84
N ILE A 50 -2.40 12.19 -2.27
CA ILE A 50 -1.15 11.76 -2.93
C ILE A 50 -0.16 11.12 -1.96
N TRP A 51 -0.14 11.54 -0.69
CA TRP A 51 0.74 11.01 0.35
C TRP A 51 0.20 11.27 1.76
N GLY A 52 0.65 10.47 2.73
CA GLY A 52 0.39 10.67 4.15
C GLY A 52 -0.98 10.17 4.60
N SER A 53 -1.47 10.73 5.69
CA SER A 53 -2.74 10.34 6.31
C SER A 53 -3.68 11.54 6.45
N GLY A 54 -4.96 11.26 6.64
CA GLY A 54 -5.98 12.28 6.91
C GLY A 54 -6.87 11.94 8.10
N ASP A 55 -6.76 10.72 8.62
CA ASP A 55 -7.45 10.22 9.81
C ASP A 55 -6.48 9.62 10.84
N PHE A 56 -5.16 9.70 10.58
CA PHE A 56 -4.07 9.11 11.37
C PHE A 56 -4.12 7.58 11.54
N VAL A 57 -5.01 6.91 10.81
CA VAL A 57 -5.14 5.45 10.79
C VAL A 57 -4.61 4.92 9.47
N HIS A 58 -5.05 5.47 8.34
CA HIS A 58 -4.64 5.01 7.01
C HIS A 58 -3.49 5.86 6.49
N TRP A 59 -2.33 5.23 6.27
CA TRP A 59 -1.12 5.91 5.80
C TRP A 59 -0.79 5.52 4.35
N TYR A 60 -0.89 6.48 3.46
CA TYR A 60 -0.65 6.29 2.03
C TYR A 60 0.77 6.68 1.66
N ASN A 61 1.46 5.84 0.86
CA ASN A 61 2.75 6.20 0.27
C ASN A 61 2.57 7.27 -0.83
N LEU A 62 3.65 7.93 -1.23
CA LEU A 62 3.60 8.95 -2.28
C LEU A 62 3.31 8.27 -3.63
N ASP A 63 2.11 8.51 -4.17
CA ASP A 63 1.70 8.00 -5.47
C ASP A 63 0.97 9.10 -6.27
N PRO A 64 1.70 9.82 -7.15
CA PRO A 64 1.10 10.82 -8.04
C PRO A 64 0.07 10.24 -9.01
N SER A 65 0.15 8.93 -9.30
CA SER A 65 -0.79 8.23 -10.19
C SER A 65 -2.04 7.72 -9.47
N ARG A 66 -2.14 7.87 -8.14
CA ARG A 66 -3.31 7.40 -7.38
C ARG A 66 -4.66 7.89 -7.91
N PRO A 67 -4.81 9.14 -8.40
CA PRO A 67 -6.08 9.60 -8.95
C PRO A 67 -6.57 8.81 -10.18
N SER A 68 -5.70 8.10 -10.90
CA SER A 68 -6.09 7.24 -12.03
C SER A 68 -6.38 5.80 -11.63
N LYS A 69 -6.19 5.44 -10.35
CA LYS A 69 -6.40 4.08 -9.83
C LYS A 69 -7.76 3.97 -9.16
N ASP A 70 -8.32 2.77 -9.18
CA ASP A 70 -9.64 2.44 -8.64
C ASP A 70 -9.57 1.61 -7.35
N THR A 71 -8.41 1.01 -7.06
CA THR A 71 -8.22 0.04 -5.98
C THR A 71 -7.01 0.39 -5.12
N ALA A 72 -7.19 0.25 -3.81
CA ALA A 72 -6.11 0.27 -2.83
C ALA A 72 -6.15 -0.99 -1.97
N LEU A 73 -4.99 -1.41 -1.47
CA LEU A 73 -4.87 -2.50 -0.51
C LEU A 73 -4.46 -1.91 0.84
N GLU A 74 -5.31 -2.13 1.85
CA GLU A 74 -5.05 -1.77 3.24
C GLU A 74 -4.39 -2.97 3.93
N LEU A 75 -3.19 -2.76 4.48
CA LEU A 75 -2.43 -3.78 5.18
C LEU A 75 -2.63 -3.62 6.68
N ASP A 76 -3.27 -4.60 7.33
CA ASP A 76 -3.31 -4.68 8.79
C ASP A 76 -2.01 -5.31 9.29
N VAL A 77 -1.16 -4.49 9.88
CA VAL A 77 0.14 -4.93 10.45
C VAL A 77 0.09 -5.09 11.98
N GLY A 78 -1.11 -5.21 12.56
CA GLY A 78 -1.31 -5.32 14.01
C GLY A 78 -1.01 -4.04 14.79
N ARG A 79 -0.95 -2.88 14.11
CA ARG A 79 -0.72 -1.56 14.69
C ARG A 79 -1.86 -0.62 14.31
N ARG A 80 -1.98 0.50 15.06
CA ARG A 80 -2.99 1.53 14.79
C ARG A 80 -2.86 2.12 13.39
N VAL A 81 -1.63 2.36 12.93
CA VAL A 81 -1.37 2.86 11.58
C VAL A 81 -1.35 1.70 10.60
N ARG A 82 -2.23 1.75 9.61
CA ARG A 82 -2.40 0.79 8.54
C ARG A 82 -1.82 1.36 7.24
N PRO A 83 -0.72 0.78 6.73
CA PRO A 83 -0.21 1.09 5.41
C PRO A 83 -1.29 0.84 4.35
N VAL A 84 -1.54 1.84 3.51
CA VAL A 84 -2.43 1.69 2.35
C VAL A 84 -1.60 1.87 1.09
N ILE A 85 -1.52 0.82 0.29
CA ILE A 85 -0.74 0.77 -0.94
C ILE A 85 -1.69 0.79 -2.14
N THR A 86 -1.19 1.32 -3.25
CA THR A 86 -1.93 1.43 -4.51
C THR A 86 -1.08 0.83 -5.63
N PRO A 87 -0.89 -0.51 -5.65
CA PRO A 87 -0.13 -1.15 -6.71
C PRO A 87 -0.81 -0.94 -8.08
N ASN A 88 -0.03 -1.04 -9.15
CA ASN A 88 -0.57 -1.02 -10.52
C ASN A 88 -1.38 -2.28 -10.83
N ASP A 89 -1.03 -3.42 -10.23
CA ASP A 89 -1.79 -4.68 -10.28
C ASP A 89 -2.15 -5.14 -8.85
N PRO A 90 -3.33 -4.77 -8.34
CA PRO A 90 -3.78 -5.18 -7.01
C PRO A 90 -3.99 -6.68 -6.88
N ASP A 91 -4.38 -7.37 -7.96
CA ASP A 91 -4.69 -8.80 -7.94
C ASP A 91 -3.41 -9.62 -7.79
N ALA A 92 -2.37 -9.25 -8.55
CA ALA A 92 -1.05 -9.88 -8.43
C ALA A 92 -0.44 -9.68 -7.05
N VAL A 93 -0.55 -8.46 -6.49
CA VAL A 93 -0.05 -8.20 -5.14
C VAL A 93 -0.84 -9.00 -4.11
N GLU A 94 -2.17 -8.93 -4.12
CA GLU A 94 -3.04 -9.65 -3.18
C GLU A 94 -2.77 -11.17 -3.16
N ALA A 95 -2.52 -11.76 -4.33
CA ALA A 95 -2.14 -13.18 -4.46
C ALA A 95 -0.75 -13.53 -3.88
N ILE A 96 0.15 -12.57 -3.71
CA ILE A 96 1.48 -12.77 -3.11
C ILE A 96 1.44 -12.60 -1.58
N ILE A 97 0.62 -11.68 -1.06
CA ILE A 97 0.53 -11.37 0.38
C ILE A 97 -0.45 -12.25 1.17
N THR A 98 -1.29 -13.03 0.50
CA THR A 98 -2.34 -13.88 1.11
C THR A 98 -1.98 -15.35 1.00
#